data_AF-A0A422MWK3-F1
#
_entry.id   AF-A0A422MWK3-F1
#
_cell.length_a   1.000
_cell.length_b   1.000
_cell.length_c   1.000
_cell.angle_alpha   90.00
_cell.angle_beta   90.00
_cell.angle_gamma   90.00
#
_symmetry.space_group_name_H-M   'P 1'
#
loop_
_entity.id
_entity.type
_entity.pdbx_description
1 polymer ?
#
loop_
_entity_poly.entity_id
_entity_poly.type
_entity_poly.pdbx_seq_one_letter_code
_entity_poly.pdbx_strand_id
1 'polypeptide(L)'
;MSRVEQGHRPVSPRLASNLMLEQLCVARRRLDARRRTEWSLCSMVEDVLMGDEVSIRGIKLNEFLWKIFGYRACVNEDYDIMIEAVFVNPAAYIDDEELLSGILESREYQAYTLQQDCWTLGGIGVVNLEQWKELSGKHTSNISSYTRRKLDAALDVAVSSVFDASVEDLRNMNIKHQPKWSICSSVRDILLWRPSCPDRLNLNDFLRKELNGRGVDLNNRYISMVTFIENPEQFINDDELLGEITVLPFYKEMKCIVEEERTLLKDEEKLCNASVVYLGQWRDFEKKDMVSPLAREILVAALRNTMEL
;
A
#
# COMPACT_ATOMS: atom_id res chain seq x y z
N MET A 1 -46.63 1.18 -5.50
CA MET A 1 -45.85 0.25 -4.65
C MET A 1 -46.51 0.26 -3.28
N SER A 2 -47.05 -0.87 -2.84
CA SER A 2 -47.84 -0.99 -1.60
C SER A 2 -46.91 -1.17 -0.39
N ARG A 3 -47.13 -0.36 0.65
CA ARG A 3 -46.34 -0.24 1.89
C ARG A 3 -46.39 -1.51 2.75
N VAL A 4 -45.32 -1.75 3.54
CA VAL A 4 -45.17 -2.91 4.43
C VAL A 4 -45.82 -2.64 5.79
N GLU A 5 -46.77 -3.47 6.21
CA GLU A 5 -47.28 -3.50 7.60
C GLU A 5 -46.45 -4.46 8.46
N GLN A 6 -46.06 -4.03 9.67
CA GLN A 6 -45.27 -4.82 10.62
C GLN A 6 -46.20 -5.59 11.58
N GLY A 7 -46.00 -6.91 11.72
CA GLY A 7 -46.87 -7.84 12.48
C GLY A 7 -46.27 -8.46 13.75
N HIS A 8 -47.05 -9.24 14.52
CA HIS A 8 -46.69 -9.85 15.82
C HIS A 8 -46.35 -11.37 15.78
N ARG A 9 -45.54 -11.80 16.77
CA ARG A 9 -44.71 -13.04 16.91
C ARG A 9 -45.39 -14.42 16.76
N PRO A 10 -44.61 -15.41 16.24
CA PRO A 10 -44.66 -16.81 16.67
C PRO A 10 -43.29 -17.40 17.12
N VAL A 11 -43.31 -18.65 17.65
CA VAL A 11 -42.30 -19.31 18.53
C VAL A 11 -41.33 -20.29 17.79
N SER A 12 -40.10 -20.41 18.34
CA SER A 12 -38.86 -21.11 17.89
C SER A 12 -38.87 -22.66 17.81
N PRO A 13 -37.98 -23.30 17.00
CA PRO A 13 -36.77 -24.03 17.51
C PRO A 13 -35.54 -23.95 16.54
N ARG A 14 -34.25 -24.28 16.80
CA ARG A 14 -33.45 -24.87 17.90
C ARG A 14 -31.95 -24.59 17.63
N LEU A 15 -31.14 -24.40 18.68
CA LEU A 15 -29.68 -24.21 18.68
C LEU A 15 -28.92 -25.54 18.50
N ALA A 16 -28.05 -25.65 17.47
CA ALA A 16 -26.97 -26.65 17.44
C ALA A 16 -25.80 -26.34 16.47
N SER A 17 -25.93 -25.37 15.54
CA SER A 17 -24.92 -25.15 14.48
C SER A 17 -23.80 -24.14 14.82
N ASN A 18 -23.86 -23.46 15.98
CA ASN A 18 -23.01 -22.28 16.23
C ASN A 18 -21.54 -22.59 16.56
N LEU A 19 -21.22 -23.76 17.14
CA LEU A 19 -19.85 -24.03 17.64
C LEU A 19 -18.84 -24.32 16.51
N MET A 20 -19.28 -24.94 15.41
CA MET A 20 -18.42 -25.30 14.28
C MET A 20 -18.16 -24.10 13.35
N LEU A 21 -19.15 -23.20 13.23
CA LEU A 21 -19.02 -21.92 12.54
C LEU A 21 -18.10 -20.96 13.32
N GLU A 22 -18.20 -20.91 14.65
CA GLU A 22 -17.30 -20.10 15.49
C GLU A 22 -15.82 -20.51 15.33
N GLN A 23 -15.52 -21.81 15.29
CA GLN A 23 -14.13 -22.28 15.15
C GLN A 23 -13.55 -21.99 13.76
N LEU A 24 -14.34 -22.10 12.69
CA LEU A 24 -13.92 -21.68 11.35
C LEU A 24 -13.73 -20.16 11.25
N CYS A 25 -14.60 -19.37 11.88
CA CYS A 25 -14.46 -17.92 11.95
C CYS A 25 -13.21 -17.47 12.72
N VAL A 26 -12.81 -18.18 13.78
CA VAL A 26 -11.58 -17.88 14.53
C VAL A 26 -10.33 -18.28 13.76
N ALA A 27 -10.34 -19.42 13.06
CA ALA A 27 -9.23 -19.87 12.23
C ALA A 27 -8.98 -18.94 11.03
N ARG A 28 -10.05 -18.47 10.38
CA ARG A 28 -10.00 -17.51 9.27
C ARG A 28 -9.53 -16.12 9.73
N ARG A 29 -10.05 -15.61 10.86
CA ARG A 29 -9.55 -14.37 11.51
C ARG A 29 -8.05 -14.41 11.82
N ARG A 30 -7.48 -15.56 12.17
CA ARG A 30 -6.03 -15.72 12.42
C ARG A 30 -5.19 -15.75 11.15
N LEU A 31 -5.76 -16.22 10.04
CA LEU A 31 -5.10 -16.25 8.73
C LEU A 31 -5.15 -14.88 8.05
N ASP A 32 -6.26 -14.15 8.22
CA ASP A 32 -6.47 -12.82 7.66
C ASP A 32 -5.80 -11.71 8.51
N ALA A 33 -5.63 -11.92 9.81
CA ALA A 33 -4.80 -11.05 10.65
C ALA A 33 -3.31 -11.06 10.22
N ARG A 34 -2.81 -12.16 9.64
CA ARG A 34 -1.46 -12.21 9.04
C ARG A 34 -1.39 -11.46 7.71
N ARG A 35 -2.46 -11.47 6.91
CA ARG A 35 -2.53 -10.70 5.65
C ARG A 35 -2.54 -9.19 5.88
N ARG A 36 -3.17 -8.73 6.96
CA ARG A 36 -3.19 -7.31 7.36
C ARG A 36 -1.82 -6.72 7.68
N THR A 37 -0.84 -7.54 8.05
CA THR A 37 0.53 -7.11 8.35
C THR A 37 1.47 -7.18 7.13
N GLU A 38 0.98 -7.65 5.97
CA GLU A 38 1.81 -7.96 4.80
C GLU A 38 1.30 -7.30 3.50
N TRP A 39 0.45 -6.27 3.59
CA TRP A 39 -0.01 -5.57 2.39
C TRP A 39 1.17 -4.97 1.62
N SER A 40 1.06 -4.96 0.29
CA SER A 40 2.04 -4.40 -0.64
C SER A 40 1.32 -3.53 -1.67
N LEU A 41 2.05 -2.70 -2.42
CA LEU A 41 1.44 -1.86 -3.46
C LEU A 41 0.71 -2.69 -4.54
N CYS A 42 1.11 -3.94 -4.76
CA CYS A 42 0.46 -4.86 -5.69
C CYS A 42 -0.74 -5.60 -5.08
N SER A 43 -1.05 -5.41 -3.79
CA SER A 43 -2.19 -6.05 -3.15
C SER A 43 -3.50 -5.58 -3.78
N MET A 44 -4.37 -6.55 -4.07
CA MET A 44 -5.64 -6.28 -4.73
C MET A 44 -6.60 -5.56 -3.80
N VAL A 45 -7.33 -4.57 -4.32
CA VAL A 45 -8.40 -3.86 -3.60
C VAL A 45 -9.44 -4.84 -3.08
N GLU A 46 -9.81 -5.85 -3.88
CA GLU A 46 -10.77 -6.88 -3.48
C GLU A 46 -10.30 -7.64 -2.24
N ASP A 47 -9.04 -8.04 -2.18
CA ASP A 47 -8.48 -8.76 -1.02
C ASP A 47 -8.48 -7.89 0.25
N VAL A 48 -8.16 -6.60 0.10
CA VAL A 48 -8.13 -5.64 1.21
C VAL A 48 -9.54 -5.36 1.75
N LEU A 49 -10.53 -5.25 0.86
CA LEU A 49 -11.91 -4.94 1.24
C LEU A 49 -12.64 -6.17 1.77
N MET A 50 -12.53 -7.30 1.09
CA MET A 50 -13.39 -8.47 1.28
C MET A 50 -12.78 -9.55 2.18
N GLY A 51 -11.49 -9.46 2.52
CA GLY A 51 -10.75 -10.53 3.21
C GLY A 51 -11.38 -11.00 4.54
N ASP A 52 -12.01 -10.09 5.29
CA ASP A 52 -12.58 -10.38 6.62
C ASP A 52 -14.09 -10.13 6.74
N GLU A 53 -14.77 -9.88 5.62
CA GLU A 53 -16.15 -9.37 5.65
C GLU A 53 -17.22 -10.45 5.74
N VAL A 54 -18.35 -10.06 6.33
CA VAL A 54 -19.51 -10.94 6.46
C VAL A 54 -20.16 -11.12 5.10
N SER A 55 -20.36 -12.38 4.70
CA SER A 55 -21.14 -12.66 3.50
C SER A 55 -22.60 -12.31 3.75
N ILE A 56 -23.14 -11.40 2.93
CA ILE A 56 -24.55 -10.99 2.96
C ILE A 56 -25.43 -11.76 1.97
N ARG A 57 -24.80 -12.59 1.14
CA ARG A 57 -25.47 -13.31 0.05
C ARG A 57 -26.44 -14.34 0.61
N GLY A 58 -27.68 -14.28 0.17
CA GLY A 58 -28.72 -15.24 0.53
C GLY A 58 -29.35 -15.01 1.91
N ILE A 59 -28.99 -13.93 2.61
CA ILE A 59 -29.65 -13.54 3.87
C ILE A 59 -31.01 -12.91 3.53
N LYS A 60 -32.06 -13.42 4.16
CA LYS A 60 -33.41 -12.83 4.06
C LYS A 60 -33.59 -11.65 5.02
N LEU A 61 -34.50 -10.73 4.70
CA LEU A 61 -34.76 -9.53 5.49
C LEU A 61 -35.17 -9.87 6.93
N ASN A 62 -36.10 -10.82 7.14
CA ASN A 62 -36.50 -11.20 8.50
C ASN A 62 -35.37 -11.88 9.28
N GLU A 63 -34.59 -12.74 8.61
CA GLU A 63 -33.41 -13.38 9.20
C GLU A 63 -32.39 -12.33 9.68
N PHE A 64 -32.18 -11.29 8.88
CA PHE A 64 -31.32 -10.16 9.22
C PHE A 64 -31.88 -9.29 10.36
N LEU A 65 -33.16 -8.92 10.31
CA LEU A 65 -33.81 -8.12 11.35
C LEU A 65 -33.77 -8.82 12.70
N TRP A 66 -34.00 -10.14 12.72
CA TRP A 66 -33.89 -10.93 13.94
C TRP A 66 -32.48 -10.98 14.49
N LYS A 67 -31.46 -10.96 13.62
CA LYS A 67 -30.06 -10.94 14.04
C LYS A 67 -29.68 -9.62 14.72
N ILE A 68 -30.15 -8.48 14.21
CA ILE A 68 -29.77 -7.15 14.73
C ILE A 68 -30.66 -6.71 15.88
N PHE A 69 -31.97 -6.85 15.74
CA PHE A 69 -32.96 -6.29 16.67
C PHE A 69 -33.66 -7.35 17.52
N GLY A 70 -33.33 -8.64 17.32
CA GLY A 70 -34.06 -9.76 17.91
C GLY A 70 -35.47 -9.88 17.31
N TYR A 71 -36.37 -10.60 18.00
CA TYR A 71 -37.78 -10.74 17.60
C TYR A 71 -38.63 -9.47 17.84
N ARG A 72 -38.02 -8.29 17.68
CA ARG A 72 -38.67 -6.98 17.86
C ARG A 72 -39.13 -6.38 16.53
N ALA A 73 -38.52 -6.79 15.42
CA ALA A 73 -38.90 -6.34 14.08
C ALA A 73 -39.06 -7.56 13.15
N CYS A 74 -40.14 -7.57 12.38
CA CYS A 74 -40.34 -8.49 11.27
C CYS A 74 -41.26 -7.86 10.23
N VAL A 75 -41.04 -8.22 8.97
CA VAL A 75 -41.92 -7.93 7.85
C VAL A 75 -42.78 -9.15 7.52
N ASN A 76 -43.94 -8.94 6.90
CA ASN A 76 -44.74 -10.02 6.32
C ASN A 76 -43.87 -10.88 5.36
N GLU A 77 -44.16 -12.19 5.29
CA GLU A 77 -43.58 -13.15 4.34
C GLU A 77 -43.52 -12.64 2.89
N ASP A 78 -44.52 -11.89 2.43
CA ASP A 78 -44.53 -11.30 1.08
C ASP A 78 -43.41 -10.27 0.84
N TYR A 79 -42.86 -9.72 1.94
CA TYR A 79 -41.82 -8.70 1.94
C TYR A 79 -40.48 -9.24 2.49
N ASP A 80 -40.40 -10.53 2.81
CA ASP A 80 -39.20 -11.22 3.27
C ASP A 80 -38.22 -11.53 2.12
N ILE A 81 -37.76 -10.45 1.48
CA ILE A 81 -36.86 -10.45 0.34
C ILE A 81 -35.39 -10.56 0.78
N MET A 82 -34.50 -10.73 -0.20
CA MET A 82 -33.05 -10.74 0.06
C MET A 82 -32.58 -9.38 0.56
N ILE A 83 -31.71 -9.38 1.58
CA ILE A 83 -31.26 -8.14 2.21
C ILE A 83 -30.46 -7.24 1.25
N GLU A 84 -29.78 -7.82 0.27
CA GLU A 84 -29.08 -7.08 -0.80
C GLU A 84 -30.02 -6.14 -1.58
N ALA A 85 -31.27 -6.55 -1.83
CA ALA A 85 -32.25 -5.71 -2.52
C ALA A 85 -32.72 -4.54 -1.65
N VAL A 86 -32.78 -4.75 -0.33
CA VAL A 86 -33.13 -3.70 0.65
C VAL A 86 -31.97 -2.71 0.79
N PHE A 87 -30.73 -3.19 0.82
CA PHE A 87 -29.53 -2.36 1.00
C PHE A 87 -29.27 -1.37 -0.14
N VAL A 88 -29.84 -1.58 -1.33
CA VAL A 88 -29.80 -0.59 -2.43
C VAL A 88 -30.42 0.74 -2.00
N ASN A 89 -31.55 0.69 -1.29
CA ASN A 89 -32.22 1.87 -0.76
C ASN A 89 -33.05 1.52 0.48
N PRO A 90 -32.44 1.41 1.67
CA PRO A 90 -33.13 0.95 2.88
C PRO A 90 -34.34 1.82 3.24
N ALA A 91 -34.25 3.13 3.00
CA ALA A 91 -35.31 4.10 3.26
C ALA A 91 -36.55 3.91 2.36
N ALA A 92 -36.45 3.17 1.26
CA ALA A 92 -37.61 2.81 0.44
C ALA A 92 -38.42 1.63 1.02
N TYR A 93 -37.84 0.88 1.95
CA TYR A 93 -38.44 -0.32 2.53
C TYR A 93 -38.77 -0.15 4.03
N ILE A 94 -38.06 0.74 4.73
CA ILE A 94 -38.13 0.89 6.18
C ILE A 94 -38.40 2.35 6.53
N ASP A 95 -39.63 2.60 6.99
CA ASP A 95 -40.09 3.92 7.43
C ASP A 95 -39.70 4.22 8.88
N ASP A 96 -39.33 3.20 9.66
CA ASP A 96 -38.91 3.34 11.06
C ASP A 96 -37.46 3.83 11.16
N GLU A 97 -37.25 5.02 11.73
CA GLU A 97 -35.94 5.65 11.83
C GLU A 97 -34.95 4.89 12.72
N GLU A 98 -35.43 4.19 13.77
CA GLU A 98 -34.58 3.41 14.67
C GLU A 98 -34.08 2.14 13.96
N LEU A 99 -34.97 1.45 13.25
CA LEU A 99 -34.62 0.29 12.43
C LEU A 99 -33.70 0.69 11.27
N LEU A 100 -34.02 1.78 10.57
CA LEU A 100 -33.19 2.29 9.47
C LEU A 100 -31.77 2.61 9.95
N SER A 101 -31.65 3.31 11.08
CA SER A 101 -30.35 3.67 11.65
C SER A 101 -29.56 2.42 12.04
N GLY A 102 -30.16 1.46 12.74
CA GLY A 102 -29.48 0.23 13.13
C GLY A 102 -29.05 -0.64 11.94
N ILE A 103 -29.75 -0.54 10.81
CA ILE A 103 -29.35 -1.21 9.57
C ILE A 103 -28.16 -0.52 8.91
N LEU A 104 -28.18 0.81 8.81
CA LEU A 104 -27.07 1.57 8.25
C LEU A 104 -25.78 1.43 9.09
N GLU A 105 -25.91 1.21 10.40
CA GLU A 105 -24.80 0.94 11.30
C GLU A 105 -24.34 -0.52 11.32
N SER A 106 -25.09 -1.43 10.68
CA SER A 106 -24.80 -2.86 10.69
C SER A 106 -23.52 -3.22 9.93
N ARG A 107 -22.87 -4.30 10.36
CA ARG A 107 -21.69 -4.85 9.66
C ARG A 107 -22.04 -5.37 8.28
N GLU A 108 -23.23 -5.94 8.11
CA GLU A 108 -23.72 -6.46 6.84
C GLU A 108 -23.95 -5.33 5.82
N TYR A 109 -24.51 -4.20 6.25
CA TYR A 109 -24.63 -3.03 5.38
C TYR A 109 -23.26 -2.45 5.02
N GLN A 110 -22.32 -2.40 5.97
CA GLN A 110 -20.94 -2.02 5.69
C GLN A 110 -20.30 -2.97 4.65
N ALA A 111 -20.43 -4.28 4.81
CA ALA A 111 -19.94 -5.27 3.85
C ALA A 111 -20.56 -5.10 2.46
N TYR A 112 -21.86 -4.79 2.39
CA TYR A 112 -22.54 -4.44 1.13
C TYR A 112 -21.92 -3.20 0.47
N THR A 113 -21.70 -2.13 1.23
CA THR A 113 -21.08 -0.90 0.70
C THR A 113 -19.67 -1.14 0.19
N LEU A 114 -18.87 -1.97 0.87
CA LEU A 114 -17.55 -2.37 0.40
C LEU A 114 -17.62 -3.10 -0.93
N GLN A 115 -18.59 -4.00 -1.10
CA GLN A 115 -18.77 -4.76 -2.34
C GLN A 115 -19.16 -3.83 -3.51
N GLN A 116 -20.07 -2.87 -3.30
CA GLN A 116 -20.45 -1.89 -4.32
C GLN A 116 -19.29 -0.98 -4.71
N ASP A 117 -18.55 -0.49 -3.71
CA ASP A 117 -17.38 0.35 -3.93
C ASP A 117 -16.29 -0.44 -4.67
N CYS A 118 -16.07 -1.72 -4.34
CA CYS A 118 -15.11 -2.58 -5.02
C CYS A 118 -15.42 -2.73 -6.51
N TRP A 119 -16.69 -2.94 -6.88
CA TRP A 119 -17.09 -2.99 -8.29
C TRP A 119 -16.94 -1.64 -8.98
N THR A 120 -17.29 -0.56 -8.28
CA THR A 120 -17.12 0.81 -8.80
C THR A 120 -15.65 1.10 -9.09
N LEU A 121 -14.76 0.76 -8.15
CA LEU A 121 -13.30 0.87 -8.27
C LEU A 121 -12.76 0.03 -9.43
N GLY A 122 -13.18 -1.22 -9.56
CA GLY A 122 -12.80 -2.07 -10.70
C GLY A 122 -13.28 -1.51 -12.05
N GLY A 123 -14.48 -0.93 -12.09
CA GLY A 123 -15.05 -0.29 -13.29
C GLY A 123 -14.29 0.96 -13.75
N ILE A 124 -13.61 1.66 -12.83
CA ILE A 124 -12.72 2.79 -13.14
C ILE A 124 -11.24 2.37 -13.25
N GLY A 125 -10.94 1.07 -13.22
CA GLY A 125 -9.59 0.52 -13.42
C GLY A 125 -8.70 0.47 -12.17
N VAL A 126 -9.26 0.63 -10.97
CA VAL A 126 -8.54 0.47 -9.69
C VAL A 126 -8.67 -0.94 -9.19
N VAL A 127 -7.62 -1.72 -9.41
CA VAL A 127 -7.58 -3.12 -8.98
C VAL A 127 -6.59 -3.36 -7.84
N ASN A 128 -5.60 -2.48 -7.63
CA ASN A 128 -4.60 -2.63 -6.56
C ASN A 128 -4.33 -1.34 -5.75
N LEU A 129 -3.54 -1.48 -4.67
CA LEU A 129 -3.20 -0.36 -3.77
C LEU A 129 -2.33 0.73 -4.42
N GLU A 130 -1.50 0.40 -5.41
CA GLU A 130 -0.74 1.37 -6.20
C GLU A 130 -1.68 2.31 -6.98
N GLN A 131 -2.66 1.75 -7.67
CA GLN A 131 -3.65 2.52 -8.42
C GLN A 131 -4.58 3.31 -7.48
N TRP A 132 -4.93 2.74 -6.32
CA TRP A 132 -5.63 3.47 -5.28
C TRP A 132 -4.81 4.68 -4.79
N LYS A 133 -3.50 4.51 -4.61
CA LYS A 133 -2.56 5.60 -4.28
C LYS A 133 -2.48 6.65 -5.38
N GLU A 134 -2.68 6.32 -6.64
CA GLU A 134 -2.72 7.34 -7.70
C GLU A 134 -4.04 8.12 -7.70
N LEU A 135 -5.15 7.45 -7.35
CA LEU A 135 -6.49 8.03 -7.40
C LEU A 135 -6.96 8.73 -6.14
N SER A 136 -6.44 8.41 -4.95
CA SER A 136 -6.92 9.04 -3.71
C SER A 136 -6.60 10.55 -3.58
N GLY A 137 -6.14 11.20 -4.66
CA GLY A 137 -6.01 12.66 -4.80
C GLY A 137 -6.95 13.29 -5.82
N LYS A 138 -7.66 12.51 -6.62
CA LYS A 138 -8.53 12.97 -7.72
C LYS A 138 -9.85 12.18 -7.67
N HIS A 139 -10.90 12.80 -7.13
CA HIS A 139 -12.30 12.32 -7.26
C HIS A 139 -12.69 11.02 -6.52
N THR A 140 -12.51 10.96 -5.19
CA THR A 140 -13.03 9.85 -4.36
C THR A 140 -14.39 10.13 -3.68
N SER A 141 -15.13 11.16 -4.13
CA SER A 141 -16.39 11.59 -3.49
C SER A 141 -17.51 10.54 -3.53
N ASN A 142 -17.49 9.67 -4.55
CA ASN A 142 -18.52 8.64 -4.73
C ASN A 142 -18.21 7.31 -4.02
N ILE A 143 -17.03 7.19 -3.42
CA ILE A 143 -16.62 6.01 -2.65
C ILE A 143 -16.97 6.24 -1.18
N SER A 144 -17.53 5.23 -0.51
CA SER A 144 -17.90 5.35 0.89
C SER A 144 -16.69 5.68 1.78
N SER A 145 -16.95 6.41 2.86
CA SER A 145 -15.93 6.74 3.86
C SER A 145 -15.33 5.49 4.54
N TYR A 146 -16.12 4.42 4.63
CA TYR A 146 -15.68 3.14 5.19
C TYR A 146 -14.65 2.45 4.28
N THR A 147 -14.94 2.32 2.99
CA THR A 147 -14.00 1.79 1.99
C THR A 147 -12.71 2.57 1.94
N ARG A 148 -12.80 3.92 1.91
CA ARG A 148 -11.62 4.80 1.86
C ARG A 148 -10.69 4.54 3.06
N ARG A 149 -11.23 4.51 4.28
CA ARG A 149 -10.45 4.23 5.49
C ARG A 149 -9.76 2.87 5.46
N LYS A 150 -10.44 1.82 4.96
CA LYS A 150 -9.86 0.48 4.84
C LYS A 150 -8.69 0.45 3.86
N LEU A 151 -8.84 1.04 2.69
CA LEU A 151 -7.81 1.08 1.66
C LEU A 151 -6.63 1.97 2.07
N ASP A 152 -6.89 3.13 2.69
CA ASP A 152 -5.83 4.01 3.19
C ASP A 152 -5.02 3.34 4.30
N ALA A 153 -5.67 2.63 5.24
CA ALA A 153 -4.97 1.87 6.27
C ALA A 153 -4.11 0.74 5.68
N ALA A 154 -4.61 0.04 4.66
CA ALA A 154 -3.82 -1.00 3.98
C ALA A 154 -2.67 -0.41 3.16
N LEU A 155 -2.89 0.76 2.54
CA LEU A 155 -1.86 1.49 1.81
C LEU A 155 -0.75 1.98 2.77
N ASP A 156 -1.09 2.46 3.96
CA ASP A 156 -0.11 2.86 4.97
C ASP A 156 0.78 1.67 5.39
N VAL A 157 0.19 0.49 5.57
CA VAL A 157 0.94 -0.76 5.82
C VAL A 157 1.85 -1.10 4.64
N ALA A 158 1.32 -1.01 3.41
CA ALA A 158 2.07 -1.31 2.19
C ALA A 158 3.24 -0.34 1.93
N VAL A 159 3.07 0.93 2.25
CA VAL A 159 4.13 1.93 2.16
C VAL A 159 5.17 1.71 3.27
N SER A 160 4.72 1.38 4.49
CA SER A 160 5.61 1.10 5.60
C SER A 160 6.51 -0.10 5.35
N SER A 161 5.97 -1.16 4.73
CA SER A 161 6.75 -2.36 4.37
C SER A 161 7.80 -2.06 3.29
N VAL A 162 7.47 -1.23 2.30
CA VAL A 162 8.45 -0.74 1.31
C VAL A 162 9.54 0.09 1.99
N PHE A 163 9.20 0.94 2.94
CA PHE A 163 10.18 1.73 3.67
C PHE A 163 11.09 0.86 4.54
N ASP A 164 10.54 -0.08 5.32
CA ASP A 164 11.34 -0.98 6.17
C ASP A 164 12.24 -1.89 5.34
N ALA A 165 11.73 -2.43 4.22
CA ALA A 165 12.54 -3.17 3.26
C ALA A 165 13.62 -2.29 2.64
N SER A 166 13.31 -1.04 2.31
CA SER A 166 14.30 -0.08 1.80
C SER A 166 15.41 0.16 2.83
N VAL A 167 15.09 0.45 4.10
CA VAL A 167 16.12 0.63 5.16
C VAL A 167 16.99 -0.62 5.31
N GLU A 168 16.37 -1.80 5.30
CA GLU A 168 17.08 -3.06 5.45
C GLU A 168 17.94 -3.37 4.22
N ASP A 169 17.48 -3.04 3.01
CA ASP A 169 18.23 -3.17 1.75
C ASP A 169 19.37 -2.14 1.66
N LEU A 170 19.17 -0.92 2.18
CA LEU A 170 20.21 0.10 2.34
C LEU A 170 21.33 -0.40 3.28
N ARG A 171 20.96 -1.04 4.38
CA ARG A 171 21.91 -1.62 5.35
C ARG A 171 22.57 -2.91 4.86
N ASN A 172 21.87 -3.70 4.04
CA ASN A 172 22.30 -5.01 3.56
C ASN A 172 22.83 -5.00 2.11
N MET A 173 23.25 -3.85 1.59
CA MET A 173 23.78 -3.63 0.23
C MET A 173 24.87 -4.61 -0.25
N ASN A 174 25.40 -5.48 0.61
CA ASN A 174 26.69 -6.12 0.37
C ASN A 174 26.72 -7.62 0.00
N ILE A 175 25.64 -8.42 -0.03
CA ILE A 175 25.88 -9.90 -0.12
C ILE A 175 24.96 -10.73 -1.03
N LYS A 176 23.64 -10.49 -1.14
CA LYS A 176 22.75 -11.53 -1.71
C LYS A 176 22.44 -11.45 -3.21
N HIS A 177 22.60 -10.29 -3.85
CA HIS A 177 22.13 -10.06 -5.23
C HIS A 177 23.14 -9.44 -6.20
N GLN A 178 24.43 -9.32 -5.83
CA GLN A 178 25.43 -8.80 -6.77
C GLN A 178 25.50 -9.66 -8.04
N PRO A 179 25.38 -9.06 -9.25
CA PRO A 179 25.55 -9.76 -10.51
C PRO A 179 26.97 -10.34 -10.59
N LYS A 180 27.09 -11.50 -11.22
CA LYS A 180 28.41 -11.98 -11.65
C LYS A 180 28.89 -11.12 -12.81
N TRP A 181 29.84 -10.24 -12.54
CA TRP A 181 30.46 -9.40 -13.56
C TRP A 181 31.41 -10.21 -14.44
N SER A 182 31.64 -9.72 -15.65
CA SER A 182 32.61 -10.26 -16.60
C SER A 182 33.46 -9.12 -17.17
N ILE A 183 34.54 -9.47 -17.88
CA ILE A 183 35.39 -8.47 -18.54
C ILE A 183 34.62 -7.62 -19.59
N CYS A 184 33.48 -8.14 -20.07
CA CYS A 184 32.58 -7.47 -21.00
C CYS A 184 31.45 -6.69 -20.30
N SER A 185 31.38 -6.70 -18.98
CA SER A 185 30.37 -5.95 -18.24
C SER A 185 30.61 -4.44 -18.39
N SER A 186 29.52 -3.69 -18.58
CA SER A 186 29.56 -2.25 -18.70
C SER A 186 30.04 -1.61 -17.40
N VAL A 187 30.96 -0.65 -17.52
CA VAL A 187 31.38 0.19 -16.39
C VAL A 187 30.17 0.90 -15.78
N ARG A 188 29.25 1.38 -16.62
CA ARG A 188 28.02 2.04 -16.17
C ARG A 188 27.17 1.12 -15.32
N ASP A 189 26.95 -0.11 -15.79
CA ASP A 189 26.15 -1.07 -15.05
C ASP A 189 26.82 -1.40 -13.72
N ILE A 190 28.14 -1.56 -13.68
CA ILE A 190 28.88 -1.87 -12.44
C ILE A 190 28.83 -0.70 -11.44
N LEU A 191 29.07 0.53 -11.90
CA LEU A 191 29.10 1.71 -11.04
C LEU A 191 27.71 2.10 -10.55
N LEU A 192 26.67 1.91 -11.36
CA LEU A 192 25.30 2.30 -11.05
C LEU A 192 24.43 1.13 -10.61
N TRP A 193 25.01 -0.06 -10.44
CA TRP A 193 24.26 -1.20 -9.94
C TRP A 193 23.85 -0.94 -8.50
N ARG A 194 22.53 -0.92 -8.25
CA ARG A 194 21.95 -0.96 -6.91
C ARG A 194 20.76 -1.91 -6.88
N PRO A 195 20.64 -2.79 -5.87
CA PRO A 195 19.64 -3.84 -5.86
C PRO A 195 18.20 -3.37 -5.67
N SER A 196 17.93 -2.15 -5.15
CA SER A 196 16.63 -1.43 -5.19
C SER A 196 16.63 -0.33 -4.11
N CYS A 197 16.76 0.94 -4.47
CA CYS A 197 16.58 2.11 -3.57
C CYS A 197 17.13 3.30 -4.35
N PRO A 198 16.37 4.36 -4.74
CA PRO A 198 15.56 5.23 -3.85
C PRO A 198 14.26 5.81 -4.47
N ASP A 199 13.95 5.53 -5.74
CA ASP A 199 12.88 6.21 -6.51
C ASP A 199 11.46 5.83 -6.12
N ARG A 200 11.29 4.76 -5.32
CA ARG A 200 9.98 4.23 -4.93
C ARG A 200 9.38 4.93 -3.71
N LEU A 201 10.17 5.72 -2.97
CA LEU A 201 9.72 6.46 -1.80
C LEU A 201 9.48 7.92 -2.16
N ASN A 202 8.29 8.43 -1.83
CA ASN A 202 7.98 9.85 -1.96
C ASN A 202 8.10 10.58 -0.61
N LEU A 203 8.20 11.91 -0.67
CA LEU A 203 8.37 12.79 0.47
C LEU A 203 7.24 12.64 1.50
N ASN A 204 5.99 12.62 1.06
CA ASN A 204 4.86 12.50 1.99
C ASN A 204 4.84 11.17 2.75
N ASP A 205 5.24 10.08 2.10
CA ASP A 205 5.37 8.77 2.72
C ASP A 205 6.46 8.80 3.81
N PHE A 206 7.59 9.43 3.53
CA PHE A 206 8.67 9.67 4.51
C PHE A 206 8.20 10.53 5.70
N LEU A 207 7.51 11.66 5.44
CA LEU A 207 7.03 12.58 6.49
C LEU A 207 5.95 11.93 7.38
N ARG A 208 5.04 11.13 6.80
CA ARG A 208 4.07 10.35 7.58
C ARG A 208 4.74 9.41 8.56
N LYS A 209 5.81 8.74 8.11
CA LYS A 209 6.50 7.72 8.90
C LYS A 209 7.42 8.31 9.95
N GLU A 210 8.34 9.19 9.57
CA GLU A 210 9.40 9.69 10.46
C GLU A 210 8.94 10.87 11.33
N LEU A 211 7.90 11.60 10.90
CA LEU A 211 7.45 12.84 11.53
C LEU A 211 5.95 12.86 11.84
N ASN A 212 5.30 11.70 11.92
CA ASN A 212 3.87 11.57 12.22
C ASN A 212 2.97 12.43 11.33
N GLY A 213 3.37 12.64 10.06
CA GLY A 213 2.62 13.42 9.08
C GLY A 213 2.83 14.92 9.14
N ARG A 214 3.72 15.42 10.01
CA ARG A 214 4.08 16.83 10.06
C ARG A 214 4.82 17.21 8.76
N GLY A 215 4.36 18.29 8.11
CA GLY A 215 4.90 18.76 6.83
C GLY A 215 4.30 18.10 5.58
N VAL A 216 3.35 17.17 5.73
CA VAL A 216 2.67 16.55 4.57
C VAL A 216 1.85 17.59 3.82
N ASP A 217 2.11 17.73 2.52
CA ASP A 217 1.40 18.63 1.61
C ASP A 217 0.86 17.85 0.41
N LEU A 218 -0.39 18.12 -0.01
CA LEU A 218 -0.99 17.49 -1.17
C LEU A 218 -0.17 17.69 -2.46
N ASN A 219 0.51 18.82 -2.58
CA ASN A 219 1.38 19.15 -3.72
C ASN A 219 2.67 18.29 -3.74
N ASN A 220 3.09 17.78 -2.59
CA ASN A 220 4.31 16.98 -2.44
C ASN A 220 4.09 15.47 -2.61
N ARG A 221 2.86 15.04 -2.94
CA ARG A 221 2.45 13.63 -3.00
C ARG A 221 3.29 12.76 -3.95
N TYR A 222 3.81 13.34 -5.02
CA TYR A 222 4.57 12.63 -6.05
C TYR A 222 6.06 13.01 -6.07
N ILE A 223 6.51 13.81 -5.10
CA ILE A 223 7.91 14.21 -5.01
C ILE A 223 8.69 13.04 -4.46
N SER A 224 9.60 12.47 -5.26
CA SER A 224 10.46 11.38 -4.78
C SER A 224 11.43 11.89 -3.71
N MET A 225 11.89 11.00 -2.85
CA MET A 225 12.95 11.35 -1.88
C MET A 225 14.21 11.83 -2.58
N VAL A 226 14.53 11.31 -3.77
CA VAL A 226 15.65 11.79 -4.59
C VAL A 226 15.46 13.26 -4.93
N THR A 227 14.33 13.62 -5.53
CA THR A 227 14.02 15.02 -5.89
C THR A 227 14.01 15.93 -4.67
N PHE A 228 13.46 15.47 -3.54
CA PHE A 228 13.47 16.25 -2.30
C PHE A 228 14.89 16.49 -1.76
N ILE A 229 15.75 15.46 -1.75
CA ILE A 229 17.13 15.58 -1.26
C ILE A 229 17.94 16.59 -2.08
N GLU A 230 17.66 16.72 -3.37
CA GLU A 230 18.37 17.67 -4.24
C GLU A 230 18.07 19.12 -3.89
N ASN A 231 16.84 19.43 -3.48
CA ASN A 231 16.42 20.79 -3.19
C ASN A 231 15.31 20.84 -2.13
N PRO A 232 15.62 20.55 -0.86
CA PRO A 232 14.57 20.35 0.14
C PRO A 232 13.84 21.64 0.50
N GLU A 233 14.50 22.79 0.42
CA GLU A 233 13.94 24.14 0.65
C GLU A 233 12.81 24.48 -0.34
N GLN A 234 12.77 23.84 -1.51
CA GLN A 234 11.68 24.04 -2.48
C GLN A 234 10.36 23.41 -2.03
N PHE A 235 10.43 22.37 -1.20
CA PHE A 235 9.27 21.56 -0.80
C PHE A 235 8.85 21.81 0.64
N ILE A 236 9.78 22.27 1.49
CA ILE A 236 9.56 22.56 2.90
C ILE A 236 10.15 23.94 3.20
N ASN A 237 9.26 24.91 3.42
CA ASN A 237 9.60 26.29 3.77
C ASN A 237 9.79 26.52 5.28
N ASP A 238 9.51 25.51 6.09
CA ASP A 238 9.66 25.56 7.55
C ASP A 238 11.08 25.11 7.91
N ASP A 239 11.92 26.09 8.27
CA ASP A 239 13.33 25.87 8.61
C ASP A 239 13.52 24.96 9.83
N GLU A 240 12.60 24.98 10.80
CA GLU A 240 12.66 24.13 12.00
C GLU A 240 12.37 22.68 11.61
N LEU A 241 11.30 22.47 10.85
CA LEU A 241 10.94 21.16 10.30
C LEU A 241 12.05 20.60 9.41
N LEU A 242 12.64 21.44 8.55
CA LEU A 242 13.74 21.02 7.68
C LEU A 242 14.99 20.67 8.50
N GLY A 243 15.27 21.42 9.56
CA GLY A 243 16.30 21.10 10.55
C GLY A 243 16.10 19.73 11.20
N GLU A 244 14.86 19.41 11.58
CA GLU A 244 14.52 18.08 12.12
C GLU A 244 14.67 16.96 11.07
N ILE A 245 14.23 17.20 9.83
CA ILE A 245 14.34 16.21 8.74
C ILE A 245 15.80 15.87 8.46
N THR A 246 16.66 16.88 8.35
CA THR A 246 18.06 16.71 7.96
C THR A 246 18.89 15.97 8.99
N VAL A 247 18.44 15.91 10.26
CA VAL A 247 19.12 15.14 11.30
C VAL A 247 18.68 13.68 11.37
N LEU A 248 17.56 13.30 10.73
CA LEU A 248 17.04 11.94 10.73
C LEU A 248 18.04 10.94 10.11
N PRO A 249 18.27 9.77 10.74
CA PRO A 249 19.20 8.77 10.22
C PRO A 249 18.88 8.34 8.78
N PHE A 250 17.60 8.10 8.48
CA PHE A 250 17.16 7.69 7.15
C PHE A 250 17.47 8.74 6.08
N TYR A 251 17.18 10.01 6.38
CA TYR A 251 17.47 11.11 5.46
C TYR A 251 18.97 11.22 5.18
N LYS A 252 19.82 11.11 6.21
CA LYS A 252 21.28 11.13 6.06
C LYS A 252 21.80 10.00 5.19
N GLU A 253 21.30 8.78 5.41
CA GLU A 253 21.69 7.61 4.63
C GLU A 253 21.28 7.76 3.16
N MET A 254 20.03 8.14 2.91
CA MET A 254 19.53 8.43 1.55
C MET A 254 20.30 9.56 0.87
N LYS A 255 20.63 10.62 1.60
CA LYS A 255 21.42 11.73 1.07
C LYS A 255 22.82 11.27 0.66
N CYS A 256 23.50 10.48 1.51
CA CYS A 256 24.80 9.89 1.20
C CYS A 256 24.73 9.08 -0.10
N ILE A 257 23.69 8.26 -0.25
CA ILE A 257 23.45 7.42 -1.43
C ILE A 257 23.28 8.25 -2.70
N VAL A 258 22.44 9.29 -2.66
CA VAL A 258 22.19 10.17 -3.81
C VAL A 258 23.48 10.93 -4.20
N GLU A 259 24.27 11.35 -3.22
CA GLU A 259 25.57 12.02 -3.45
C GLU A 259 26.62 11.07 -4.06
N GLU A 260 26.70 9.84 -3.55
CA GLU A 260 27.55 8.78 -4.12
C GLU A 260 27.16 8.46 -5.56
N GLU A 261 25.88 8.24 -5.84
CA GLU A 261 25.37 7.94 -7.18
C GLU A 261 25.71 9.07 -8.17
N ARG A 262 25.50 10.32 -7.75
CA ARG A 262 25.90 11.48 -8.57
C ARG A 262 27.40 11.52 -8.84
N THR A 263 28.22 11.13 -7.86
CA THR A 263 29.67 11.04 -8.03
C THR A 263 30.04 9.94 -9.04
N LEU A 264 29.39 8.77 -8.92
CA LEU A 264 29.60 7.63 -9.80
C LEU A 264 29.15 7.90 -11.23
N LEU A 265 28.03 8.61 -11.43
CA LEU A 265 27.55 9.07 -12.74
C LEU A 265 28.58 9.97 -13.43
N LYS A 266 29.17 10.93 -12.70
CA LYS A 266 30.22 11.81 -13.24
C LYS A 266 31.48 11.02 -13.62
N ASP A 267 31.86 10.03 -12.82
CA ASP A 267 33.02 9.20 -13.11
C ASP A 267 32.80 8.27 -14.29
N GLU A 268 31.59 7.73 -14.43
CA GLU A 268 31.16 6.98 -15.62
C GLU A 268 31.26 7.83 -16.87
N GLU A 269 30.76 9.07 -16.83
CA GLU A 269 30.86 10.02 -17.95
C GLU A 269 32.32 10.30 -18.33
N LYS A 270 33.20 10.53 -17.35
CA LYS A 270 34.64 10.70 -17.59
C LYS A 270 35.25 9.46 -18.26
N LEU A 271 34.90 8.27 -17.79
CA LEU A 271 35.39 7.00 -18.36
C LEU A 271 34.88 6.80 -19.78
N CYS A 272 33.60 7.07 -20.03
CA CYS A 272 33.00 7.02 -21.36
C CYS A 272 33.70 8.00 -22.33
N ASN A 273 33.97 9.24 -21.90
CA ASN A 273 34.72 10.23 -22.66
C ASN A 273 36.18 9.80 -22.95
N ALA A 274 36.76 8.95 -22.08
CA ALA A 274 38.06 8.33 -22.28
C ALA A 274 38.00 7.00 -23.05
N SER A 275 36.85 6.64 -23.63
CA SER A 275 36.59 5.37 -24.33
C SER A 275 36.72 4.11 -23.44
N VAL A 276 36.54 4.26 -22.13
CA VAL A 276 36.54 3.17 -21.15
C VAL A 276 35.08 2.82 -20.80
N VAL A 277 34.49 1.94 -21.60
CA VAL A 277 33.06 1.57 -21.51
C VAL A 277 32.86 0.22 -20.83
N TYR A 278 33.81 -0.70 -20.98
CA TYR A 278 33.75 -2.06 -20.43
C TYR A 278 34.81 -2.29 -19.35
N LEU A 279 34.51 -3.22 -18.44
CA LEU A 279 35.39 -3.58 -17.32
C LEU A 279 36.79 -4.03 -17.77
N GLY A 280 36.89 -4.68 -18.94
CA GLY A 280 38.17 -5.03 -19.57
C GLY A 280 39.01 -3.85 -20.00
N GLN A 281 38.38 -2.82 -20.55
CA GLN A 281 39.07 -1.59 -20.89
C GLN A 281 39.50 -0.87 -19.62
N TRP A 282 38.67 -0.91 -18.57
CA TRP A 282 39.07 -0.41 -17.26
C TRP A 282 40.31 -1.14 -16.79
N ARG A 283 40.39 -2.48 -16.81
CA ARG A 283 41.58 -3.25 -16.36
C ARG A 283 42.88 -2.67 -16.87
N ASP A 284 42.95 -2.38 -18.17
CA ASP A 284 44.16 -1.95 -18.87
C ASP A 284 44.33 -0.41 -18.90
N PHE A 285 43.39 0.33 -18.31
CA PHE A 285 43.41 1.80 -18.28
C PHE A 285 44.39 2.36 -17.25
N GLU A 286 45.37 3.15 -17.69
CA GLU A 286 46.46 3.66 -16.84
C GLU A 286 46.03 4.77 -15.86
N LYS A 287 45.13 5.66 -16.26
CA LYS A 287 44.74 6.88 -15.50
C LYS A 287 43.66 6.61 -14.45
N LYS A 288 43.92 5.68 -13.52
CA LYS A 288 42.98 5.24 -12.46
C LYS A 288 42.56 6.34 -11.49
N ASP A 289 43.31 7.42 -11.43
CA ASP A 289 43.10 8.62 -10.64
C ASP A 289 42.10 9.60 -11.27
N MET A 290 41.68 9.37 -12.52
CA MET A 290 40.66 10.18 -13.21
C MET A 290 39.28 10.10 -12.54
N VAL A 291 39.00 8.99 -11.85
CA VAL A 291 37.74 8.73 -11.13
C VAL A 291 37.92 8.82 -9.62
N SER A 292 36.81 9.00 -8.91
CA SER A 292 36.79 9.03 -7.44
C SER A 292 37.33 7.72 -6.84
N PRO A 293 37.82 7.76 -5.58
CA PRO A 293 38.18 6.56 -4.84
C PRO A 293 37.05 5.51 -4.80
N LEU A 294 35.80 5.96 -4.63
CA LEU A 294 34.62 5.10 -4.60
C LEU A 294 34.44 4.32 -5.91
N ALA A 295 34.44 5.02 -7.05
CA ALA A 295 34.32 4.38 -8.37
C ALA A 295 35.46 3.36 -8.61
N ARG A 296 36.68 3.72 -8.21
CA ARG A 296 37.84 2.84 -8.34
C ARG A 296 37.70 1.58 -7.50
N GLU A 297 37.26 1.69 -6.24
CA GLU A 297 37.05 0.56 -5.35
C GLU A 297 35.99 -0.41 -5.90
N ILE A 298 34.86 0.12 -6.38
CA ILE A 298 33.79 -0.68 -7.00
C ILE A 298 34.30 -1.45 -8.21
N LEU A 299 35.01 -0.78 -9.14
CA LEU A 299 35.51 -1.42 -10.35
C LEU A 299 36.63 -2.44 -10.05
N VAL A 300 37.46 -2.21 -9.03
CA VAL A 300 38.47 -3.17 -8.58
C VAL A 300 37.81 -4.40 -7.94
N ALA A 301 36.77 -4.21 -7.14
CA ALA A 301 35.99 -5.31 -6.57
C ALA A 301 35.33 -6.14 -7.68
N ALA A 302 34.72 -5.48 -8.67
CA ALA A 302 34.14 -6.15 -9.83
C ALA A 302 35.18 -6.96 -10.61
N LEU A 303 36.38 -6.40 -10.85
CA LEU A 303 37.48 -7.12 -11.51
C LEU A 303 37.92 -8.36 -10.73
N ARG A 304 38.05 -8.26 -9.40
CA ARG A 304 38.43 -9.41 -8.55
C ARG A 304 37.43 -10.56 -8.71
N ASN A 305 36.14 -10.24 -8.69
CA ASN A 305 35.07 -11.22 -8.84
C ASN A 305 35.04 -11.87 -10.24
N THR A 306 35.69 -11.27 -11.26
CA THR A 306 35.81 -11.90 -12.59
C THR A 306 36.91 -12.95 -12.68
N MET A 307 37.91 -12.93 -11.79
CA MET A 307 39.09 -13.80 -11.83
C MET A 307 38.99 -15.03 -10.90
N GLU A 308 37.93 -15.12 -10.09
CA GLU A 308 37.65 -16.25 -9.18
C GLU A 308 36.78 -17.35 -9.82
N LEU A 309 36.64 -17.35 -11.16
CA LEU A 309 35.99 -18.38 -11.98
C LEU A 309 37.01 -19.02 -12.93
#